data_AF-A0A7Y1TVU5-F1
#
_entry.id   AF-A0A7Y1TVU5-F1
#
_cell.length_a   1.000
_cell.length_b   1.000
_cell.length_c   1.000
_cell.angle_alpha   90.00
_cell.angle_beta   90.00
_cell.angle_gamma   90.00
#
_symmetry.space_group_name_H-M   'P 1'
#
loop_
_entity.id
_entity.type
_entity.pdbx_description
1 polymer ?
#
loop_
_entity_poly.entity_id
_entity_poly.type
_entity_poly.pdbx_seq_one_letter_code
_entity_poly.pdbx_strand_id
1 'polypeptide(L)'
;MSSQTLDPEYLRQQIVGVDSTFETPFGERLMVYCDYTASGRCLRFVEEYLQSLQRIYANTHTEDDITGRSMTQLLHEAESAIKDSVNAGPHGRIVACGTGATGAIEKLQQIVGVAL
;
A
#
# COMPACT_ATOMS: atom_id res chain seq x y z
N MET A 1 -0.50 -5.73 -19.94
CA MET A 1 0.24 -4.51 -19.56
C MET A 1 1.72 -4.79 -19.76
N SER A 2 2.44 -3.92 -20.47
CA SER A 2 3.90 -4.01 -20.58
C SER A 2 4.49 -4.00 -19.18
N SER A 3 5.17 -5.08 -18.77
CA SER A 3 5.97 -5.09 -17.54
C SER A 3 7.17 -4.18 -17.79
N GLN A 4 6.98 -2.87 -17.58
CA GLN A 4 8.11 -1.97 -17.50
C GLN A 4 8.79 -2.27 -16.16
N THR A 5 9.99 -2.82 -16.24
CA THR A 5 10.83 -3.06 -15.07
C THR A 5 11.13 -1.72 -14.42
N LEU A 6 10.81 -1.56 -13.14
CA LEU A 6 11.19 -0.39 -12.36
C LEU A 6 12.73 -0.29 -12.33
N ASP A 7 13.26 0.85 -12.77
CA ASP A 7 14.68 1.16 -12.65
C ASP A 7 15.07 1.31 -11.16
N PRO A 8 16.05 0.54 -10.64
CA PRO A 8 16.46 0.63 -9.25
C PRO A 8 16.96 2.02 -8.82
N GLU A 9 17.62 2.75 -9.73
CA GLU A 9 18.12 4.10 -9.43
C GLU A 9 16.97 5.07 -9.26
N TYR A 10 16.00 5.05 -10.19
CA TYR A 10 14.74 5.76 -10.01
C TYR A 10 14.05 5.40 -8.69
N LEU A 11 13.88 4.10 -8.39
CA LEU A 11 13.20 3.65 -7.17
C LEU A 11 13.89 4.19 -5.90
N ARG A 12 15.23 4.20 -5.87
CA ARG A 12 16.00 4.75 -4.75
C ARG A 12 15.67 6.22 -4.51
N GLN A 13 15.59 7.03 -5.56
CA GLN A 13 15.28 8.47 -5.47
C GLN A 13 13.85 8.74 -4.94
N GLN A 14 12.94 7.78 -5.16
CA GLN A 14 11.56 7.87 -4.69
C GLN A 14 11.41 7.57 -3.19
N ILE A 15 12.40 6.95 -2.54
CA ILE A 15 12.34 6.67 -1.11
C ILE A 15 12.39 7.98 -0.32
N VAL A 16 11.39 8.19 0.54
CA VAL A 16 11.34 9.37 1.41
C VAL A 16 12.49 9.33 2.42
N GLY A 17 13.31 10.38 2.42
CA GLY A 17 14.45 10.53 3.32
C GLY A 17 15.64 9.59 3.00
N VAL A 18 15.76 9.12 1.75
CA VAL A 18 16.85 8.20 1.35
C VAL A 18 18.26 8.73 1.65
N ASP A 19 18.44 10.05 1.54
CA ASP A 19 19.71 10.73 1.83
C ASP A 19 19.65 11.53 3.14
N SER A 20 18.72 11.18 4.04
CA SER A 20 18.63 11.82 5.35
C SER A 20 19.93 11.62 6.12
N THR A 21 20.41 12.70 6.72
CA THR A 21 21.57 12.69 7.62
C THR A 21 21.11 12.88 9.06
N PHE A 22 22.01 12.58 9.99
CA PHE A 22 21.84 12.92 11.40
C PHE A 22 23.17 13.29 12.03
N GLU A 23 23.14 14.16 13.04
CA GLU A 23 24.34 14.53 13.78
C GLU A 23 24.77 13.39 14.71
N THR A 24 26.08 13.16 14.74
CA THR A 24 26.74 12.26 15.67
C THR A 24 27.86 13.00 16.40
N PRO A 25 28.39 12.46 17.52
CA PRO A 25 29.59 13.00 18.15
C PRO A 25 30.83 13.08 17.24
N PHE A 26 30.79 12.39 16.08
CA PHE A 26 31.86 12.38 15.07
C PHE A 26 31.47 13.14 13.79
N GLY A 27 30.54 14.09 13.89
CA GLY A 27 30.01 14.88 12.78
C GLY A 27 28.73 14.32 12.16
N GLU A 28 28.27 14.96 11.09
CA GLU A 28 27.11 14.52 10.33
C GLU A 28 27.37 13.19 9.64
N ARG A 29 26.41 12.26 9.72
CA ARG A 29 26.47 10.94 9.07
C ARG A 29 25.20 10.67 8.29
N LEU A 30 25.34 9.96 7.17
CA LEU A 30 24.22 9.43 6.41
C LEU A 30 23.46 8.39 7.25
N MET A 31 22.13 8.51 7.28
CA MET A 31 21.26 7.54 7.91
C MET A 31 21.07 6.32 7.00
N VAL A 32 21.72 5.22 7.33
CA VAL A 32 21.49 3.93 6.66
C VAL A 32 20.28 3.26 7.30
N TYR A 33 19.17 3.19 6.58
CA TYR A 33 17.94 2.54 7.06
C TYR A 33 17.98 1.04 6.78
N CYS A 34 18.17 0.23 7.83
CA CYS A 34 18.26 -1.23 7.76
C CYS A 34 17.03 -1.95 8.35
N ASP A 35 15.91 -1.25 8.54
CA ASP A 35 14.73 -1.77 9.25
C ASP A 35 13.54 -2.07 8.29
N TYR A 36 13.83 -2.27 7.00
CA TYR A 36 12.82 -2.56 5.98
C TYR A 36 12.00 -3.83 6.25
N THR A 37 12.54 -4.78 7.00
CA THR A 37 11.83 -6.00 7.41
C THR A 37 10.73 -5.71 8.41
N ALA A 38 10.89 -4.70 9.27
CA ALA A 38 9.87 -4.28 10.21
C ALA A 38 8.86 -3.33 9.56
N SER A 39 9.34 -2.33 8.81
CA SER A 39 8.50 -1.40 8.06
C SER A 39 9.23 -0.79 6.88
N GLY A 40 8.56 -0.70 5.73
CA GLY A 40 9.08 0.00 4.57
C GLY A 40 8.95 1.52 4.72
N ARG A 41 9.88 2.26 4.08
CA ARG A 41 9.72 3.71 3.90
C ARG A 41 8.74 4.01 2.77
N CYS A 42 8.02 5.12 2.91
CA CYS A 42 7.13 5.64 1.86
C CYS A 42 7.90 5.94 0.56
N LEU A 43 7.18 5.82 -0.56
CA LEU A 43 7.66 6.19 -1.90
C LEU A 43 6.91 7.42 -2.37
N ARG A 44 7.62 8.46 -2.83
CA ARG A 44 7.03 9.75 -3.21
C ARG A 44 5.93 9.61 -4.25
N PHE A 45 6.13 8.85 -5.31
CA PHE A 45 5.10 8.64 -6.33
C PHE A 45 3.82 7.98 -5.80
N VAL A 46 3.92 7.14 -4.75
CA VAL A 46 2.74 6.56 -4.10
C VAL A 46 2.02 7.63 -3.30
N GLU A 47 2.74 8.43 -2.51
CA GLU A 47 2.17 9.51 -1.72
C GLU A 47 1.52 10.59 -2.60
N GLU A 48 2.18 10.98 -3.70
CA GLU A 48 1.66 11.92 -4.69
C GLU A 48 0.40 11.38 -5.36
N TYR A 49 0.38 10.09 -5.69
CA TYR A 49 -0.81 9.44 -6.24
C TYR A 49 -1.97 9.47 -5.23
N LEU A 50 -1.73 9.07 -3.98
CA LEU A 50 -2.74 9.14 -2.91
C LEU A 50 -3.26 10.57 -2.70
N GLN A 51 -2.37 11.57 -2.73
CA GLN A 51 -2.76 12.97 -2.65
C GLN A 51 -3.62 13.40 -3.85
N SER A 52 -3.31 12.92 -5.06
CA SER A 52 -4.09 13.22 -6.26
C SER A 52 -5.52 12.68 -6.19
N LEU A 53 -5.72 11.52 -5.56
CA LEU A 53 -7.02 10.89 -5.39
C LEU A 53 -7.95 11.68 -4.46
N GLN A 54 -7.41 12.51 -3.56
CA GLN A 54 -8.22 13.30 -2.62
C GLN A 54 -9.22 14.23 -3.34
N ARG A 55 -8.93 14.65 -4.58
CA ARG A 55 -9.82 15.51 -5.38
C ARG A 55 -11.16 14.85 -5.74
N ILE A 56 -11.17 13.52 -5.85
CA ILE A 56 -12.33 12.72 -6.25
C ILE A 56 -12.79 11.80 -5.11
N TYR A 57 -12.31 12.03 -3.90
CA TYR A 57 -12.59 11.19 -2.76
C TYR A 57 -14.09 11.22 -2.42
N ALA A 58 -14.70 10.04 -2.45
CA ALA A 58 -16.08 9.81 -2.09
C ALA A 58 -16.23 8.39 -1.55
N ASN A 59 -17.27 8.17 -0.75
CA ASN A 59 -17.64 6.83 -0.35
C ASN A 59 -18.08 6.02 -1.57
N THR A 60 -17.63 4.77 -1.65
CA THR A 60 -17.93 3.82 -2.74
C THR A 60 -19.37 3.31 -2.75
N HIS A 61 -20.21 3.76 -1.80
CA HIS A 61 -21.60 3.34 -1.63
C HIS A 61 -22.63 4.20 -2.39
N THR A 62 -22.16 5.16 -3.18
CA THR A 62 -22.99 6.07 -3.99
C THR A 62 -22.43 6.12 -5.39
N GLU A 63 -23.12 5.52 -6.37
CA GLU A 63 -22.72 5.55 -7.79
C GLU A 63 -23.37 6.71 -8.57
N ASP A 64 -24.15 7.55 -7.89
CA ASP A 64 -24.94 8.61 -8.53
C ASP A 64 -24.11 9.85 -8.92
N ASP A 65 -22.85 9.93 -8.47
CA ASP A 65 -21.92 11.03 -8.81
C ASP A 65 -20.56 10.51 -9.32
N ILE A 66 -19.87 11.34 -10.10
CA ILE A 66 -18.60 11.04 -10.78
C ILE A 66 -17.54 10.59 -9.78
N THR A 67 -17.50 11.19 -8.60
CA THR A 67 -16.55 10.90 -7.53
C THR A 67 -16.74 9.49 -6.97
N GLY A 68 -17.98 9.11 -6.66
CA GLY A 68 -18.31 7.78 -6.14
C GLY A 68 -18.04 6.66 -7.15
N ARG A 69 -18.42 6.85 -8.42
CA ARG A 69 -18.10 5.89 -9.50
C ARG A 69 -16.59 5.70 -9.67
N SER A 70 -15.83 6.79 -9.62
CA SER A 70 -14.36 6.74 -9.77
C SER A 70 -13.72 5.96 -8.62
N MET A 71 -14.14 6.20 -7.38
CA MET A 71 -13.60 5.48 -6.22
C MET A 71 -13.99 4.00 -6.21
N THR A 72 -15.21 3.64 -6.62
CA THR A 72 -15.62 2.24 -6.73
C THR A 72 -14.82 1.49 -7.80
N GLN A 73 -14.56 2.15 -8.94
CA GLN A 73 -13.70 1.56 -9.98
C GLN A 73 -12.27 1.33 -9.46
N LEU A 74 -11.67 2.32 -8.78
CA LEU A 74 -10.34 2.18 -8.19
C LEU A 74 -10.27 1.04 -7.16
N LEU A 75 -11.33 0.84 -6.37
CA LEU A 75 -11.42 -0.28 -5.44
C LEU A 75 -11.38 -1.63 -6.17
N HIS A 76 -12.14 -1.79 -7.26
CA HIS A 76 -12.13 -3.02 -8.06
C HIS A 76 -10.79 -3.26 -8.76
N GLU A 77 -10.15 -2.21 -9.27
CA GLU A 77 -8.81 -2.29 -9.88
C GLU A 77 -7.77 -2.74 -8.84
N ALA A 78 -7.82 -2.17 -7.62
CA ALA A 78 -6.97 -2.58 -6.52
C ALA A 78 -7.23 -4.05 -6.11
N GLU A 79 -8.50 -4.47 -6.05
CA GLU A 79 -8.87 -5.86 -5.75
C GLU A 79 -8.28 -6.83 -6.77
N SER A 80 -8.37 -6.50 -8.07
CA SER A 80 -7.77 -7.31 -9.15
C SER A 80 -6.26 -7.40 -9.00
N ALA A 81 -5.58 -6.26 -8.80
CA ALA A 81 -4.12 -6.21 -8.68
C ALA A 81 -3.61 -7.04 -7.49
N ILE A 82 -4.31 -6.99 -6.35
CA ILE A 82 -3.95 -7.81 -5.17
C ILE A 82 -4.13 -9.29 -5.49
N LYS A 83 -5.27 -9.70 -6.08
CA LYS A 83 -5.53 -11.11 -6.44
C LYS A 83 -4.48 -11.67 -7.40
N ASP A 84 -4.07 -10.89 -8.40
CA ASP A 84 -3.04 -11.27 -9.35
C ASP A 84 -1.68 -11.43 -8.65
N SER A 85 -1.35 -10.52 -7.74
CA SER A 85 -0.08 -10.53 -6.99
C SER A 85 0.10 -11.75 -6.10
N VAL A 86 -0.99 -12.35 -5.63
CA VAL A 86 -0.98 -13.56 -4.77
C VAL A 86 -1.54 -14.81 -5.45
N ASN A 87 -1.82 -14.75 -6.76
CA ASN A 87 -2.43 -15.85 -7.53
C ASN A 87 -3.74 -16.40 -6.91
N ALA A 88 -4.63 -15.51 -6.43
CA ALA A 88 -5.86 -15.91 -5.72
C ALA A 88 -6.91 -16.63 -6.60
N GLY A 89 -6.81 -16.48 -7.93
CA GLY A 89 -7.75 -17.07 -8.89
C GLY A 89 -9.16 -16.46 -8.86
N PRO A 90 -10.09 -16.97 -9.69
CA PRO A 90 -11.43 -16.39 -9.87
C PRO A 90 -12.34 -16.54 -8.65
N HIS A 91 -12.11 -17.57 -7.83
CA HIS A 91 -12.86 -17.83 -6.61
C HIS A 91 -12.22 -17.20 -5.36
N GLY A 92 -11.03 -16.62 -5.50
CA GLY A 92 -10.38 -15.87 -4.45
C GLY A 92 -11.24 -14.70 -3.97
N ARG A 93 -11.22 -14.45 -2.67
CA ARG A 93 -11.92 -13.34 -2.01
C ARG A 93 -10.92 -12.56 -1.16
N ILE A 94 -11.07 -11.23 -1.16
CA ILE A 94 -10.30 -10.34 -0.32
C ILE A 94 -11.17 -9.93 0.87
N VAL A 95 -10.61 -10.05 2.07
CA VAL A 95 -11.25 -9.61 3.31
C VAL A 95 -10.36 -8.54 3.91
N ALA A 96 -10.89 -7.33 4.09
CA ALA A 96 -10.17 -6.24 4.75
C ALA A 96 -10.12 -6.50 6.27
N CYS A 97 -8.90 -6.63 6.81
CA CYS A 97 -8.69 -7.00 8.22
C CYS A 97 -8.16 -5.86 9.10
N GLY A 98 -7.96 -4.66 8.53
CA GLY A 98 -7.52 -3.47 9.26
C GLY A 98 -6.02 -3.48 9.62
N THR A 99 -5.64 -4.24 10.65
CA THR A 99 -4.33 -4.15 11.32
C THR A 99 -3.28 -5.15 10.78
N GLY A 100 -3.14 -5.20 9.46
CA GLY A 100 -2.13 -6.02 8.79
C GLY A 100 -2.28 -7.52 9.07
N ALA A 101 -1.15 -8.24 9.15
CA ALA A 101 -1.13 -9.70 9.30
C ALA A 101 -1.75 -10.19 10.62
N THR A 102 -1.52 -9.48 11.72
CA THR A 102 -2.10 -9.82 13.03
C THR A 102 -3.62 -9.78 12.98
N GLY A 103 -4.20 -8.68 12.49
CA GLY A 103 -5.66 -8.56 12.32
C GLY A 103 -6.22 -9.58 11.33
N ALA A 104 -5.46 -9.96 10.30
CA ALA A 104 -5.88 -11.01 9.36
C ALA A 104 -5.95 -12.40 9.99
N ILE A 105 -4.97 -12.76 10.84
CA ILE A 105 -4.97 -14.02 11.57
C ILE A 105 -6.13 -14.05 12.56
N GLU A 106 -6.33 -12.98 13.32
CA GLU A 106 -7.46 -12.86 14.26
C GLU A 106 -8.81 -12.98 13.52
N LYS A 107 -8.97 -12.28 12.39
CA LYS A 107 -10.19 -12.35 11.59
C LYS A 107 -10.44 -13.75 11.05
N LEU A 108 -9.40 -14.46 10.62
CA LEU A 108 -9.50 -15.84 10.17
C LEU A 108 -9.94 -16.76 11.31
N GLN A 109 -9.38 -16.59 12.52
CA GLN A 109 -9.77 -17.35 13.70
C GLN A 109 -11.24 -17.14 14.06
N GLN A 110 -11.73 -15.91 13.96
CA GLN A 110 -13.15 -15.56 14.16
C GLN A 110 -14.06 -16.22 13.11
N ILE A 111 -13.67 -16.18 11.83
CA ILE A 111 -14.45 -16.79 10.73
C ILE A 111 -14.57 -18.31 10.90
N VAL A 112 -13.49 -18.97 11.34
CA VAL A 112 -13.46 -20.43 11.55
C VAL A 112 -14.09 -20.83 12.89
N GLY A 113 -14.30 -19.90 13.81
CA GLY A 113 -14.94 -20.14 15.11
C GLY A 113 -13.99 -20.67 16.19
N VAL A 114 -12.69 -20.41 16.09
CA VAL A 114 -11.68 -20.79 17.09
C VAL A 114 -11.26 -19.65 18.01
N ALA A 115 -11.70 -18.43 17.71
CA ALA A 115 -11.61 -17.25 18.57
C ALA A 115 -12.93 -16.47 18.52
N LEU A 116 -13.18 -15.64 19.54
CA LEU A 116 -14.34 -14.75 19.63
C LEU A 116 -14.11 -13.44 18.86
#